data_AF-A0A9R0ESU4-F1
#
_entry.id   AF-A0A9R0ESU4-F1
#
_cell.length_a   1.000
_cell.length_b   1.000
_cell.length_c   1.000
_cell.angle_alpha   90.00
_cell.angle_beta   90.00
_cell.angle_gamma   90.00
#
_symmetry.space_group_name_H-M   'P 1'
#
loop_
_entity.id
_entity.type
_entity.pdbx_description
1 polymer ?
#
loop_
_entity_poly.entity_id
_entity_poly.type
_entity_poly.pdbx_seq_one_letter_code
_entity_poly.pdbx_strand_id
1 'polypeptide(L)'
;MDPQPHDLVTCPYNPAHQVEQYRMHVHLNKCSRQHVKSGKTTCPFDVTHVVDEVELDHHVAICPKRGMLDTQVYVTDNDHRPVVPVVQLPAPESSDDWENDAQTSFVPDPSKKPHVIQKIKGATASERKKARAQFTTQYKPLE
;
A
#
# COMPACT_ATOMS: atom_id res chain seq x y z
N MET A 1 -22.96 5.81 13.60
CA MET A 1 -23.48 5.96 14.97
C MET A 1 -22.28 6.28 15.82
N ASP A 2 -22.11 7.54 16.17
CA ASP A 2 -20.96 7.96 16.98
C ASP A 2 -21.15 7.45 18.42
N PRO A 3 -20.10 6.88 19.04
CA PRO A 3 -20.19 6.36 20.39
C PRO A 3 -20.51 7.50 21.37
N GLN A 4 -21.54 7.30 22.18
CA GLN A 4 -21.98 8.30 23.18
C GLN A 4 -20.96 8.39 24.32
N PRO A 5 -20.67 9.59 24.87
CA PRO A 5 -19.59 9.79 25.86
C PRO A 5 -19.69 9.00 27.17
N HIS A 6 -20.84 8.38 27.46
CA HIS A 6 -21.09 7.64 28.70
C HIS A 6 -21.47 6.17 28.44
N ASP A 7 -21.21 5.65 27.24
CA ASP A 7 -21.49 4.25 26.95
C ASP A 7 -20.48 3.35 27.68
N LEU A 8 -21.00 2.53 28.61
CA LEU A 8 -20.22 1.63 29.44
C LEU A 8 -20.19 0.25 28.79
N VAL A 9 -18.99 -0.22 28.50
CA VAL A 9 -18.73 -1.55 27.94
C VAL A 9 -18.03 -2.42 28.97
N THR A 10 -18.34 -3.72 28.93
CA THR A 10 -17.76 -4.70 29.85
C THR A 10 -16.38 -5.13 29.35
N CYS A 11 -15.42 -5.28 30.27
CA CYS A 11 -14.07 -5.72 29.92
C CYS A 11 -14.05 -7.20 29.50
N PRO A 12 -13.35 -7.55 28.40
CA PRO A 12 -13.24 -8.93 27.92
C PRO A 12 -12.39 -9.85 28.83
N TYR A 13 -11.55 -9.29 29.70
CA TYR A 13 -10.75 -10.06 30.66
C TYR A 13 -11.49 -10.33 31.98
N ASN A 14 -12.36 -9.41 32.40
CA ASN A 14 -13.07 -9.50 33.66
C ASN A 14 -14.47 -8.87 33.54
N PRO A 15 -15.56 -9.66 33.67
CA PRO A 15 -16.92 -9.16 33.54
C PRO A 15 -17.32 -8.17 34.65
N ALA A 16 -16.58 -8.10 35.76
CA ALA A 16 -16.84 -7.14 36.82
C ALA A 16 -16.38 -5.71 36.48
N HIS A 17 -15.53 -5.53 35.46
CA HIS A 17 -15.08 -4.20 35.05
C HIS A 17 -16.02 -3.62 34.00
N GLN A 18 -16.67 -2.50 34.35
CA GLN A 18 -17.37 -1.64 33.40
C GLN A 18 -16.55 -0.39 33.15
N VAL A 19 -16.31 -0.09 31.87
CA VAL A 19 -15.41 0.99 31.45
C VAL A 19 -16.08 1.74 30.32
N GLU A 20 -15.96 3.06 30.33
CA GLU A 20 -16.42 3.89 29.21
C GLU A 20 -15.71 3.47 27.93
N GLN A 21 -16.46 3.39 26.83
CA GLN A 21 -15.94 2.91 25.55
C GLN A 21 -14.68 3.68 25.11
N TYR A 22 -14.66 5.00 25.33
CA TYR A 22 -13.50 5.83 24.99
C TYR A 22 -12.27 5.51 25.84
N ARG A 23 -12.40 4.97 27.05
CA ARG A 23 -11.27 4.64 27.96
C ARG A 23 -10.81 3.19 27.85
N MET A 24 -11.52 2.37 27.09
CA MET A 24 -11.24 0.93 26.97
C MET A 24 -9.78 0.67 26.56
N HIS A 25 -9.25 1.45 25.61
CA HIS A 25 -7.85 1.31 25.16
C HIS A 25 -6.81 1.48 26.30
N VAL A 26 -7.04 2.42 27.22
CA VAL A 26 -6.15 2.63 28.39
C VAL A 26 -6.35 1.51 29.41
N HIS A 27 -7.60 1.08 29.61
CA HIS A 27 -7.94 0.01 30.53
C HIS A 27 -7.29 -1.32 30.13
N LEU A 28 -7.42 -1.73 28.87
CA LEU A 28 -6.90 -3.01 28.36
C LEU A 28 -5.38 -3.12 28.47
N ASN A 29 -4.65 -2.02 28.29
CA ASN A 29 -3.19 -1.99 28.49
C ASN A 29 -2.76 -2.39 29.91
N LYS A 30 -3.56 -2.05 30.92
CA LYS A 30 -3.29 -2.43 32.32
C LYS A 30 -3.90 -3.79 32.66
N CYS A 31 -5.12 -4.04 32.19
CA CYS A 31 -5.88 -5.24 32.51
C CYS A 31 -5.26 -6.51 31.89
N SER A 32 -4.76 -6.43 30.65
CA SER A 32 -4.04 -7.54 29.99
C SER A 32 -2.84 -8.03 30.80
N ARG A 33 -2.06 -7.11 31.38
CA ARG A 33 -0.89 -7.42 32.23
C ARG A 33 -1.27 -8.11 33.54
N GLN A 34 -2.49 -7.90 34.03
CA GLN A 34 -2.99 -8.57 35.22
C GLN A 34 -3.56 -9.97 34.90
N HIS A 35 -4.04 -10.17 33.67
CA HIS A 35 -4.69 -11.40 33.21
C HIS A 35 -3.86 -12.15 32.15
N VAL A 36 -2.55 -12.30 32.37
CA VAL A 36 -1.64 -12.98 31.42
C VAL A 36 -2.02 -14.45 31.17
N LYS A 37 -2.67 -15.12 32.12
CA LYS A 37 -3.08 -16.53 32.01
C LYS A 37 -4.47 -16.73 31.39
N SER A 38 -5.09 -15.66 30.88
CA SER A 38 -6.46 -15.75 30.33
C SER A 38 -6.53 -16.42 28.95
N GLY A 39 -5.39 -16.66 28.28
CA GLY A 39 -5.34 -17.21 26.92
C GLY A 39 -5.91 -16.26 25.87
N LYS A 40 -6.04 -14.98 26.22
CA LYS A 40 -6.54 -13.92 25.35
C LYS A 40 -5.41 -13.00 24.95
N THR A 41 -5.39 -12.63 23.68
CA THR A 41 -4.41 -11.76 23.07
C THR A 41 -5.07 -10.57 22.39
N THR A 42 -4.30 -9.52 22.18
CA THR A 42 -4.77 -8.27 21.59
C THR A 42 -4.50 -8.28 20.09
N CYS A 43 -5.42 -7.76 19.29
CA CYS A 43 -5.22 -7.59 17.85
C CYS A 43 -4.04 -6.65 17.56
N PRO A 44 -3.20 -6.96 16.56
CA PRO A 44 -2.10 -6.07 16.16
C PRO A 44 -2.56 -4.75 15.52
N PHE A 45 -3.80 -4.66 15.04
CA PHE A 45 -4.33 -3.47 14.36
C PHE A 45 -5.11 -2.53 15.29
N ASP A 46 -5.76 -3.07 16.33
CA ASP A 46 -6.55 -2.27 17.27
C ASP A 46 -6.48 -2.88 18.67
N VAL A 47 -6.02 -2.06 19.61
CA VAL A 47 -5.83 -2.46 21.01
C VAL A 47 -7.15 -2.77 21.73
N THR A 48 -8.28 -2.33 21.18
CA THR A 48 -9.62 -2.60 21.72
C THR A 48 -10.14 -4.00 21.38
N HIS A 49 -9.59 -4.64 20.35
CA HIS A 49 -9.95 -6.00 19.97
C HIS A 49 -9.14 -6.99 20.82
N VAL A 50 -9.85 -7.68 21.72
CA VAL A 50 -9.31 -8.79 22.50
C VAL A 50 -9.95 -10.07 22.01
N VAL A 51 -9.12 -11.02 21.59
CA VAL A 51 -9.54 -12.31 21.01
C VAL A 51 -8.81 -13.45 21.71
N ASP A 52 -9.32 -14.66 21.61
CA ASP A 52 -8.60 -15.83 22.11
C ASP A 52 -7.37 -16.10 21.25
N GLU A 53 -6.29 -16.58 21.86
CA GLU A 53 -5.02 -16.82 21.16
C GLU A 53 -5.17 -17.73 19.94
N VAL A 54 -6.05 -18.73 20.02
CA VAL A 54 -6.34 -19.68 18.93
C VAL A 54 -7.08 -19.01 17.77
N GLU A 55 -7.87 -17.98 18.05
CA GLU A 55 -8.69 -17.29 17.04
C GLU A 55 -7.97 -16.09 16.41
N LEU A 56 -6.77 -15.74 16.91
CA LEU A 56 -6.03 -14.56 16.45
C LEU A 56 -5.76 -14.60 14.95
N ASP A 57 -5.32 -15.74 14.41
CA ASP A 57 -5.02 -15.88 12.98
C ASP A 57 -6.26 -15.65 12.11
N HIS A 58 -7.40 -16.20 12.53
CA HIS A 58 -8.67 -15.98 11.84
C HIS A 58 -9.10 -14.53 11.94
N HIS A 59 -9.02 -13.93 13.14
CA HIS A 59 -9.36 -12.54 13.38
C HIS A 59 -8.52 -11.59 12.50
N VAL A 60 -7.21 -11.80 12.42
CA VAL A 60 -6.30 -10.96 11.61
C VAL A 60 -6.70 -10.98 10.12
N ALA A 61 -7.15 -12.13 9.60
CA ALA A 61 -7.60 -12.24 8.21
C ALA A 61 -8.86 -11.41 7.91
N ILE A 62 -9.79 -11.31 8.86
CA ILE A 62 -11.10 -10.67 8.68
C ILE A 62 -11.25 -9.32 9.39
N CYS A 63 -10.19 -8.83 10.06
CA CYS A 63 -10.28 -7.67 10.94
C CYS A 63 -10.69 -6.40 10.15
N PRO A 64 -11.74 -5.67 10.57
CA PRO A 64 -12.17 -4.45 9.89
C PRO A 64 -11.09 -3.37 9.83
N LYS A 65 -10.22 -3.33 10.83
CA LYS A 65 -9.14 -2.34 10.98
C LYS A 65 -7.94 -2.64 10.10
N ARG A 66 -7.87 -3.83 9.50
CA ARG A 66 -6.81 -4.21 8.56
C ARG A 66 -6.83 -3.35 7.29
N GLY A 67 -8.00 -2.89 6.86
CA GLY A 67 -8.16 -2.08 5.65
C GLY A 67 -7.34 -0.79 5.65
N MET A 68 -7.07 -0.18 6.81
CA MET A 68 -6.19 0.99 6.91
C MET A 68 -4.75 0.68 6.51
N LEU A 69 -4.22 -0.46 6.98
CA LEU A 69 -2.89 -0.91 6.61
C LEU A 69 -2.85 -1.32 5.14
N ASP A 70 -3.87 -2.06 4.68
CA ASP A 70 -3.94 -2.52 3.29
C ASP A 70 -3.97 -1.33 2.31
N THR A 71 -4.66 -0.23 2.64
CA THR A 71 -4.68 0.99 1.82
C THR A 71 -3.31 1.69 1.74
N GLN A 72 -2.49 1.58 2.78
CA GLN A 72 -1.15 2.17 2.81
C GLN A 72 -0.08 1.29 2.13
N VAL A 73 -0.22 -0.04 2.25
CA VAL A 73 0.77 -1.01 1.77
C VAL A 73 0.53 -1.38 0.32
N TYR A 74 -0.73 -1.54 -0.08
CA TYR A 74 -1.09 -1.85 -1.45
C TYR A 74 -1.47 -0.56 -2.17
N VAL A 75 -0.77 -0.24 -3.25
CA VAL A 75 -1.24 0.74 -4.23
C VAL A 75 -2.48 0.13 -4.87
N THR A 76 -3.65 0.40 -4.29
CA THR A 76 -4.91 0.10 -4.96
C THR A 76 -5.10 1.20 -5.98
N ASP A 77 -5.19 0.87 -7.28
CA ASP A 77 -5.54 1.80 -8.38
C ASP A 77 -6.90 2.51 -8.19
N ASN A 78 -7.58 2.25 -7.06
CA ASN A 78 -8.78 2.92 -6.59
C ASN A 78 -8.46 4.27 -5.92
N ASP A 79 -7.61 5.06 -6.55
CA ASP A 79 -7.70 6.50 -6.37
C ASP A 79 -9.08 6.90 -6.89
N HIS A 80 -10.02 7.16 -5.99
CA HIS A 80 -11.26 7.85 -6.32
C HIS A 80 -10.88 9.26 -6.77
N ARG A 81 -10.35 9.38 -7.99
CA ARG A 81 -10.04 10.66 -8.61
C ARG A 81 -11.40 11.33 -8.80
N PRO A 82 -11.68 12.45 -8.11
CA PRO A 82 -12.92 13.17 -8.39
C PRO A 82 -12.92 13.46 -9.88
N VAL A 83 -13.97 13.01 -10.58
CA VAL A 83 -14.18 13.35 -11.99
C VAL A 83 -14.55 14.82 -11.99
N VAL A 84 -13.54 15.67 -12.04
CA VAL A 84 -13.75 17.09 -12.28
C VAL A 84 -14.14 17.20 -13.76
N PRO A 85 -15.29 17.82 -14.10
CA PRO A 85 -15.63 18.05 -15.49
C PRO A 85 -14.48 18.85 -16.12
N VAL A 86 -13.83 18.23 -17.11
CA VAL A 86 -12.79 18.89 -17.91
C VAL A 86 -13.48 19.96 -18.74
N VAL A 87 -13.50 21.18 -18.23
CA VAL A 87 -13.84 22.34 -19.06
C VAL A 87 -12.64 22.53 -19.99
N GLN A 88 -12.81 22.17 -21.25
CA GLN A 88 -11.84 22.52 -22.29
C GLN A 88 -11.90 24.04 -22.46
N LEU A 89 -11.02 24.76 -21.76
CA LEU A 89 -10.70 26.12 -22.15
C LEU A 89 -10.03 26.04 -23.53
N PRO A 90 -10.45 26.83 -24.54
CA PRO A 90 -9.69 26.94 -25.77
C PRO A 90 -8.26 27.38 -25.42
N ALA A 91 -7.28 26.63 -25.94
CA ALA A 91 -5.89 26.94 -25.71
C ALA A 91 -5.60 28.36 -26.21
N PRO A 92 -4.92 29.22 -25.42
CA PRO A 92 -4.43 30.48 -25.96
C PRO A 92 -3.51 30.18 -27.14
N GLU A 93 -3.63 30.93 -28.23
CA GLU A 93 -2.71 30.83 -29.38
C GLU A 93 -1.31 31.27 -28.92
N SER A 94 -0.51 30.33 -28.40
CA SER A 94 0.92 30.55 -28.14
C SER A 94 1.69 30.04 -29.34
N SER A 95 2.48 30.90 -29.97
CA SER A 95 3.37 30.56 -31.10
C SER A 95 4.62 29.75 -30.70
N ASP A 96 4.58 29.10 -29.53
CA ASP A 96 5.72 28.48 -28.88
C ASP A 96 5.50 26.96 -28.85
N ASP A 97 5.52 26.37 -30.05
CA ASP A 97 5.22 24.96 -30.31
C ASP A 97 6.45 24.08 -30.03
N TRP A 98 6.89 24.00 -28.76
CA TRP A 98 8.00 23.13 -28.34
C TRP A 98 7.72 21.62 -28.55
N GLU A 99 6.47 21.23 -28.83
CA GLU A 99 6.11 19.85 -29.19
C GLU A 99 6.42 19.50 -30.66
N ASN A 100 6.60 20.50 -31.53
CA ASN A 100 6.84 20.26 -32.96
C ASN A 100 8.32 20.02 -33.30
N ASP A 101 9.24 20.35 -32.38
CA ASP A 101 10.69 20.26 -32.61
C ASP A 101 11.30 18.92 -32.18
N ALA A 102 10.48 17.98 -31.70
CA ALA A 102 10.92 16.70 -31.17
C ALA A 102 10.51 15.48 -32.02
N GLN A 103 10.34 15.65 -33.34
CA GLN A 103 10.28 14.48 -34.21
C GLN A 103 11.71 13.99 -34.50
N THR A 104 12.29 13.29 -33.52
CA THR A 104 13.47 12.46 -33.81
C THR A 104 13.10 11.52 -34.96
N SER A 105 13.91 11.46 -36.01
CA SER A 105 13.72 10.61 -37.20
C SER A 105 13.72 9.10 -36.92
N PHE A 106 13.74 8.72 -35.65
CA PHE A 106 13.78 7.34 -35.22
C PHE A 106 12.39 6.71 -35.27
N VAL A 107 12.11 6.04 -36.39
CA VAL A 107 10.98 5.11 -36.53
C VAL A 107 11.48 3.71 -36.10
N PRO A 108 10.97 3.13 -35.00
CA PRO A 108 11.42 1.81 -34.55
C PRO A 108 11.01 0.73 -35.56
N ASP A 109 11.99 0.11 -36.22
CA ASP A 109 11.77 -1.07 -37.06
C ASP A 109 11.84 -2.33 -36.18
N PRO A 110 10.71 -3.06 -35.99
CA PRO A 110 10.67 -4.25 -35.13
C PRO A 110 11.53 -5.41 -35.64
N SER A 111 11.99 -5.35 -36.90
CA SER A 111 12.82 -6.38 -37.53
C SER A 111 14.31 -6.19 -37.20
N LYS A 112 14.72 -4.98 -36.82
CA LYS A 112 16.12 -4.67 -36.51
C LYS A 112 16.39 -4.94 -35.04
N LYS A 113 17.54 -5.56 -34.76
CA LYS A 113 18.02 -5.66 -33.38
C LYS A 113 18.25 -4.23 -32.86
N PRO A 114 17.64 -3.85 -31.73
CA PRO A 114 17.78 -2.50 -31.21
C PRO A 114 19.26 -2.24 -30.89
N HIS A 115 19.77 -1.10 -31.34
CA HIS A 115 21.10 -0.61 -30.99
C HIS A 115 21.15 -0.03 -29.56
N VAL A 116 20.34 -0.59 -28.65
CA VAL A 116 20.21 -0.12 -27.27
C VAL A 116 20.21 -1.34 -26.35
N ILE A 117 20.96 -1.26 -25.26
CA ILE A 117 21.03 -2.32 -24.26
C ILE A 117 19.68 -2.41 -23.53
N GLN A 118 18.93 -3.48 -23.77
CA GLN A 118 17.62 -3.69 -23.15
C GLN A 118 17.72 -4.36 -21.78
N LYS A 119 16.76 -4.03 -20.90
CA LYS A 119 16.62 -4.69 -19.59
C LYS A 119 15.80 -5.96 -19.76
N ILE A 120 16.34 -7.10 -19.33
CA ILE A 120 15.60 -8.36 -19.23
C ILE A 120 14.57 -8.28 -18.09
N LYS A 121 13.28 -8.46 -18.40
CA LYS A 121 12.17 -8.46 -17.43
C LYS A 121 12.09 -9.83 -16.75
N GLY A 122 11.83 -9.86 -15.44
CA GLY A 122 11.64 -11.10 -14.67
C GLY A 122 12.92 -11.85 -14.24
N ALA A 123 14.10 -11.44 -14.72
CA ALA A 123 15.37 -12.08 -14.35
C ALA A 123 15.86 -11.66 -12.95
N THR A 124 16.65 -12.51 -12.29
CA THR A 124 17.26 -12.19 -10.99
C THR A 124 18.28 -11.06 -11.09
N ALA A 125 18.67 -10.45 -9.96
CA ALA A 125 19.64 -9.36 -9.96
C ALA A 125 21.01 -9.76 -10.55
N SER A 126 21.44 -11.00 -10.31
CA SER A 126 22.71 -11.53 -10.83
C SER A 126 22.67 -11.72 -12.36
N GLU A 127 21.57 -12.25 -12.88
CA GLU A 127 21.32 -12.43 -14.31
C GLU A 127 21.26 -11.09 -15.05
N ARG A 128 20.57 -10.09 -14.48
CA ARG A 128 20.54 -8.73 -15.04
C ARG A 128 21.93 -8.11 -15.11
N LYS A 129 22.76 -8.32 -14.08
CA LYS A 129 24.14 -7.82 -14.05
C LYS A 129 25.01 -8.49 -15.11
N LYS A 130 24.92 -9.82 -15.25
CA LYS A 130 25.64 -10.59 -16.26
C LYS A 130 25.24 -10.19 -17.69
N ALA A 131 23.94 -10.07 -17.95
CA ALA A 131 23.42 -9.65 -19.25
C ALA A 131 23.91 -8.26 -19.64
N ARG A 132 23.84 -7.27 -18.72
CA ARG A 132 24.38 -5.93 -18.98
C ARG A 132 25.86 -5.95 -19.34
N ALA A 133 26.67 -6.68 -18.58
CA ALA A 133 28.11 -6.80 -18.86
C ALA A 133 28.38 -7.38 -20.26
N GLN A 134 27.66 -8.43 -20.65
CA GLN A 134 27.76 -9.04 -21.99
C GLN A 134 27.35 -8.06 -23.10
N PHE A 135 26.23 -7.36 -22.93
CA PHE A 135 25.78 -6.38 -23.90
C PHE A 135 26.74 -5.19 -24.02
N THR A 136 27.33 -4.71 -22.92
CA THR A 136 28.37 -3.66 -22.96
C THR A 136 29.60 -4.10 -23.72
N THR A 137 30.04 -5.37 -23.58
CA THR A 137 31.18 -5.89 -24.35
C THR A 137 30.88 -6.06 -25.85
N GLN A 138 29.62 -6.31 -26.21
CA GLN A 138 29.20 -6.57 -27.59
C GLN A 138 28.73 -5.29 -28.31
N TYR A 139 28.46 -4.22 -27.57
CA TYR A 139 27.99 -2.95 -28.12
C TYR A 139 29.09 -2.25 -28.93
N LYS A 140 28.75 -1.81 -30.15
CA LYS A 140 29.61 -1.00 -31.00
C LYS A 140 28.82 0.21 -31.50
N PRO A 141 29.23 1.46 -31.22
CA PRO A 141 28.49 2.64 -31.66
C PRO A 141 28.28 2.62 -33.18
N LEU A 142 27.11 3.07 -33.62
CA LEU A 142 26.82 3.30 -35.03
C LEU A 142 27.77 4.39 -35.56
N GLU A 143 28.42 4.15 -36.70
CA GLU A 143 29.15 5.17 -37.47
C GLU A 143 28.18 6.13 -38.18
#